data_AF-A0A9X2Z1R9-F1
#
_entry.id   AF-A0A9X2Z1R9-F1
#
_cell.length_a   1.000
_cell.length_b   1.000
_cell.length_c   1.000
_cell.angle_alpha   90.00
_cell.angle_beta   90.00
_cell.angle_gamma   90.00
#
_symmetry.space_group_name_H-M   'P 1'
#
loop_
_entity.id
_entity.type
_entity.pdbx_description
1 polymer ?
#
loop_
_entity_poly.entity_id
_entity_poly.type
_entity_poly.pdbx_seq_one_letter_code
_entity_poly.pdbx_strand_id
1 'polypeptide(L)'
;MLTLRATWMRGGTSKCWLFNAVDVDPLVAEAGGLDPLLISAFGSGDPRQLDGVGGGSSTTSKAAIVRRAAAPGVDVDYLFAQVAIGDRRVEWGSNCGNCATAIGLYALQTGLVAVDDAVTTVRMRNQNTGAVLTAEIATPGGAIPTEGNAPVPGTTALGVPVGLTFTGLSSGALLPTGNPVDRVCVAGRSYAATMVTAGAPAALFDAADLGLTGAEDNSVIAEQVPLLVTLRQEASLRMGLSKPGDPISHAIPKVGIVGAPRDYRTTAGETVRADDYDVSVRMLSMLAPHPAIGLTSAVAVAAASTIAEGTVARALHGAAPALLRLGTPAGVLHVDLNRGPDGTLESATLHRAARRIAIAELFVATTAMAAARS
;
A
#
# COMPACT_ATOMS: atom_id res chain seq x y z
N MET A 1 7.11 18.89 -25.79
CA MET A 1 6.05 18.08 -25.14
C MET A 1 6.39 16.63 -25.39
N LEU A 2 6.51 15.83 -24.34
CA LEU A 2 6.83 14.40 -24.42
C LEU A 2 5.55 13.60 -24.61
N THR A 3 5.62 12.46 -25.29
CA THR A 3 4.50 11.51 -25.39
C THR A 3 4.87 10.26 -24.60
N LEU A 4 4.13 10.00 -23.52
CA LEU A 4 4.41 8.92 -22.59
C LEU A 4 3.28 7.89 -22.63
N ARG A 5 3.59 6.65 -23.03
CA ARG A 5 2.63 5.54 -23.04
C ARG A 5 2.36 5.05 -21.62
N ALA A 6 1.08 4.86 -21.30
CA ALA A 6 0.66 4.47 -19.97
C ALA A 6 -0.55 3.53 -20.00
N THR A 7 -0.63 2.64 -19.02
CA THR A 7 -1.81 1.80 -18.77
C THR A 7 -2.43 2.21 -17.44
N TRP A 8 -3.71 2.57 -17.46
CA TRP A 8 -4.46 2.87 -16.25
C TRP A 8 -5.07 1.59 -15.70
N MET A 9 -4.68 1.22 -14.48
CA MET A 9 -5.14 0.01 -13.83
C MET A 9 -5.83 0.37 -12.51
N ARG A 10 -6.87 -0.39 -12.18
CA ARG A 10 -7.34 -0.55 -10.81
C ARG A 10 -6.64 -1.75 -10.19
N GLY A 11 -6.10 -1.58 -9.00
CA GLY A 11 -5.58 -2.68 -8.18
C GLY A 11 -6.14 -2.55 -6.77
N GLY A 12 -6.98 -3.49 -6.36
CA GLY A 12 -7.77 -3.37 -5.14
C GLY A 12 -8.57 -2.07 -5.13
N THR A 13 -8.39 -1.29 -4.06
CA THR A 13 -9.05 -0.01 -3.80
C THR A 13 -8.24 1.21 -4.25
N SER A 14 -7.30 1.04 -5.20
CA SER A 14 -6.52 2.15 -5.76
C SER A 14 -6.49 2.13 -7.29
N LYS A 15 -6.28 3.30 -7.88
CA LYS A 15 -5.99 3.44 -9.31
C LYS A 15 -4.52 3.82 -9.47
N CYS A 16 -3.83 3.14 -10.37
CA CYS A 16 -2.40 3.32 -10.61
C CYS A 16 -2.17 3.47 -12.11
N TRP A 17 -1.32 4.42 -12.50
CA TRP A 17 -0.79 4.48 -13.85
C TRP A 17 0.48 3.64 -13.91
N LEU A 18 0.47 2.62 -14.77
CA LEU A 18 1.58 1.71 -14.97
C LEU A 18 2.26 2.05 -16.29
N PHE A 19 3.58 2.09 -16.24
CA PHE A 19 4.41 2.43 -17.38
C PHE A 19 5.40 1.30 -17.62
N ASN A 20 5.61 0.92 -18.88
CA ASN A 20 6.73 0.05 -19.23
C ASN A 20 8.01 0.90 -19.24
N ALA A 21 9.08 0.42 -18.60
CA ALA A 21 10.35 1.14 -18.59
C ALA A 21 10.88 1.40 -20.00
N VAL A 22 10.59 0.52 -20.98
CA VAL A 22 11.01 0.75 -22.37
C VAL A 22 10.39 2.02 -22.99
N ASP A 23 9.22 2.44 -22.51
CA ASP A 23 8.55 3.67 -22.95
C ASP A 23 8.97 4.90 -22.10
N VAL A 24 9.43 4.68 -20.87
CA VAL A 24 9.82 5.75 -19.93
C VAL A 24 11.28 6.13 -20.06
N ASP A 25 12.17 5.13 -20.03
CA ASP A 25 13.62 5.31 -19.93
C ASP A 25 14.19 6.23 -21.03
N PRO A 26 13.73 6.18 -22.30
CA PRO A 26 14.18 7.11 -23.34
C PRO A 26 13.82 8.59 -23.08
N LEU A 27 12.77 8.85 -22.29
CA LEU A 27 12.25 10.20 -22.02
C LEU A 27 12.86 10.84 -20.78
N VAL A 28 13.51 10.06 -19.91
CA VAL A 28 13.98 10.51 -18.59
C VAL A 28 14.96 11.68 -18.69
N ALA A 29 15.92 11.60 -19.61
CA ALA A 29 16.92 12.65 -19.79
C ALA A 29 16.29 13.97 -20.27
N GLU A 30 15.39 13.91 -21.26
CA GLU A 30 14.71 15.10 -21.79
C GLU A 30 13.74 15.71 -20.77
N ALA A 31 13.11 14.89 -19.94
CA ALA A 31 12.25 15.38 -18.85
C ALA A 31 13.04 16.03 -17.70
N GLY A 32 14.35 15.81 -17.61
CA GLY A 32 15.17 16.22 -16.46
C GLY A 32 15.09 15.27 -15.27
N GLY A 33 14.68 14.01 -15.50
CA GLY A 33 14.55 12.97 -14.49
C GLY A 33 13.13 12.40 -14.38
N LEU A 34 12.99 11.33 -13.58
CA LEU A 34 11.69 10.70 -13.31
C LEU A 34 10.76 11.62 -12.50
N ASP A 35 11.30 12.36 -11.54
CA ASP A 35 10.50 13.26 -10.70
C ASP A 35 9.81 14.35 -11.54
N PRO A 36 10.51 15.16 -12.36
CA PRO A 36 9.85 16.13 -13.23
C PRO A 36 8.85 15.51 -14.21
N LEU A 37 9.18 14.35 -14.78
CA LEU A 37 8.29 13.63 -15.70
C LEU A 37 6.96 13.29 -15.02
N LEU A 38 7.01 12.65 -13.85
CA LEU A 38 5.82 12.23 -13.10
C LEU A 38 5.08 13.43 -12.49
N ILE A 39 5.78 14.45 -11.99
CA ILE A 39 5.17 15.68 -11.49
C ILE A 39 4.33 16.32 -12.58
N SER A 40 4.87 16.46 -13.80
CA SER A 40 4.13 17.04 -14.92
C SER A 40 3.01 16.12 -15.40
N ALA A 41 3.25 14.82 -15.54
CA ALA A 41 2.24 13.88 -16.03
C ALA A 41 1.00 13.84 -15.11
N PHE A 42 1.19 13.97 -13.80
CA PHE A 42 0.11 13.90 -12.80
C PHE A 42 -0.49 15.25 -12.44
N GLY A 43 -0.01 16.38 -12.95
CA GLY A 43 -0.48 17.70 -12.53
C GLY A 43 -0.19 17.99 -11.06
N SER A 44 0.94 17.49 -10.56
CA SER A 44 1.38 17.63 -9.17
C SER A 44 1.75 19.08 -8.84
N GLY A 45 1.32 19.56 -7.67
CA GLY A 45 1.32 20.98 -7.29
C GLY A 45 -0.06 21.63 -7.36
N ASP A 46 -1.06 20.96 -7.93
CA ASP A 46 -2.47 21.37 -7.91
C ASP A 46 -3.28 20.41 -7.02
N PRO A 47 -3.97 20.91 -5.96
CA PRO A 47 -4.88 20.10 -5.15
C PRO A 47 -5.92 19.29 -5.94
N ARG A 48 -6.29 19.75 -7.14
CA ARG A 48 -7.23 19.05 -8.03
C ARG A 48 -6.55 18.19 -9.09
N GLN A 49 -5.26 18.38 -9.33
CA GLN A 49 -4.48 17.75 -10.41
C GLN A 49 -5.14 17.95 -11.80
N LEU A 50 -5.67 19.14 -12.07
CA LEU A 50 -6.54 19.40 -13.22
C LEU A 50 -5.82 19.24 -14.57
N ASP A 51 -4.53 19.57 -14.62
CA ASP A 51 -3.69 19.53 -15.83
C ASP A 51 -2.82 18.26 -15.90
N GLY A 52 -3.36 17.14 -15.42
CA GLY A 52 -2.66 15.86 -15.46
C GLY A 52 -3.55 14.67 -15.16
N VAL A 53 -2.93 13.48 -15.08
CA VAL A 53 -3.66 12.22 -14.90
C VAL A 53 -3.92 11.83 -13.45
N GLY A 54 -3.47 12.64 -12.50
CA GLY A 54 -3.72 12.44 -11.08
C GLY A 54 -5.19 12.68 -10.75
N GLY A 55 -5.74 11.90 -9.82
CA GLY A 55 -7.17 12.00 -9.48
C GLY A 55 -7.49 12.85 -8.25
N GLY A 56 -6.57 13.71 -7.77
CA GLY A 56 -6.78 14.59 -6.61
C GLY A 56 -6.89 13.85 -5.26
N SER A 57 -6.46 12.58 -5.18
CA SER A 57 -6.48 11.80 -3.93
C SER A 57 -5.29 10.86 -3.84
N SER A 58 -4.92 10.46 -2.61
CA SER A 58 -3.77 9.56 -2.38
C SER A 58 -3.94 8.18 -3.03
N THR A 59 -5.19 7.74 -3.22
CA THR A 59 -5.54 6.45 -3.84
C THR A 59 -5.56 6.50 -5.37
N THR A 60 -5.48 7.70 -5.97
CA THR A 60 -5.59 7.95 -7.41
C THR A 60 -4.44 8.76 -8.00
N SER A 61 -3.42 9.09 -7.19
CA SER A 61 -2.17 9.76 -7.62
C SER A 61 -0.98 8.82 -7.41
N LYS A 62 -0.96 7.72 -8.16
CA LYS A 62 0.02 6.64 -8.03
C LYS A 62 0.58 6.22 -9.39
N ALA A 63 1.89 6.08 -9.46
CA ALA A 63 2.60 5.59 -10.64
C ALA A 63 3.40 4.32 -10.31
N ALA A 64 3.59 3.45 -11.29
CA ALA A 64 4.67 2.48 -11.22
C ALA A 64 5.33 2.25 -12.57
N ILE A 65 6.66 2.17 -12.56
CA ILE A 65 7.48 1.87 -13.73
C ILE A 65 7.90 0.41 -13.63
N VAL A 66 7.49 -0.39 -14.60
CA VAL A 66 7.64 -1.86 -14.59
C VAL A 66 8.58 -2.28 -15.70
N ARG A 67 9.48 -3.21 -15.41
CA ARG A 67 10.43 -3.77 -16.37
C ARG A 67 10.65 -5.25 -16.12
N ARG A 68 11.10 -5.98 -17.13
CA ARG A 68 11.64 -7.34 -16.92
C ARG A 68 12.84 -7.26 -15.99
N ALA A 69 12.89 -8.13 -15.01
CA ALA A 69 14.03 -8.21 -14.10
C ALA A 69 15.20 -8.92 -14.79
N ALA A 70 16.43 -8.48 -14.46
CA ALA A 70 17.64 -9.18 -14.87
C ALA A 70 18.08 -10.26 -13.86
N ALA A 71 17.57 -10.19 -12.62
CA ALA A 71 17.94 -11.08 -11.54
C ALA A 71 17.24 -12.45 -11.67
N PRO A 72 17.94 -13.58 -11.49
CA PRO A 72 17.30 -14.90 -11.43
C PRO A 72 16.23 -14.97 -10.34
N GLY A 73 15.13 -15.66 -10.61
CA GLY A 73 14.05 -15.87 -9.64
C GLY A 73 13.11 -14.67 -9.44
N VAL A 74 13.31 -13.58 -10.19
CA VAL A 74 12.39 -12.45 -10.28
C VAL A 74 12.01 -12.28 -11.74
N ASP A 75 10.72 -12.14 -12.03
CA ASP A 75 10.23 -11.97 -13.40
C ASP A 75 10.20 -10.49 -13.78
N VAL A 76 9.71 -9.64 -12.87
CA VAL A 76 9.65 -8.18 -13.08
C VAL A 76 10.18 -7.37 -11.90
N ASP A 77 10.91 -6.31 -12.22
CA ASP A 77 11.29 -5.26 -11.29
C ASP A 77 10.30 -4.09 -11.46
N TYR A 78 9.94 -3.43 -10.36
CA TYR A 78 9.15 -2.22 -10.43
C TYR A 78 9.57 -1.15 -9.44
N LEU A 79 9.44 0.11 -9.86
CA LEU A 79 9.53 1.29 -9.02
C LEU A 79 8.11 1.81 -8.79
N PHE A 80 7.69 1.92 -7.53
CA PHE A 80 6.45 2.57 -7.14
C PHE A 80 6.72 4.04 -6.77
N ALA A 81 5.89 4.94 -7.30
CA ALA A 81 5.89 6.35 -6.98
C ALA A 81 4.52 6.77 -6.43
N GLN A 82 4.52 7.32 -5.22
CA GLN A 82 3.41 8.11 -4.73
C GLN A 82 3.64 9.56 -5.17
N VAL A 83 2.81 10.05 -6.09
CA VAL A 83 2.95 11.42 -6.60
C VAL A 83 2.11 12.35 -5.72
N ALA A 84 2.74 13.40 -5.18
CA ALA A 84 2.06 14.35 -4.31
C ALA A 84 1.02 15.17 -5.10
N ILE A 85 -0.02 15.62 -4.40
CA ILE A 85 -1.18 16.29 -4.99
C ILE A 85 -0.94 17.80 -4.97
N GLY A 86 -0.98 18.42 -3.78
CA GLY A 86 -0.76 19.88 -3.62
C GLY A 86 0.71 20.32 -3.64
N ASP A 87 1.65 19.39 -3.52
CA ASP A 87 3.09 19.68 -3.53
C ASP A 87 3.74 19.09 -4.77
N ARG A 88 4.80 19.73 -5.27
CA ARG A 88 5.56 19.28 -6.45
C ARG A 88 6.64 18.26 -6.07
N ARG A 89 6.22 17.07 -5.64
CA ARG A 89 7.13 16.02 -5.13
C ARG A 89 6.69 14.62 -5.55
N VAL A 90 7.66 13.73 -5.75
CA VAL A 90 7.43 12.28 -5.84
C VAL A 90 8.06 11.59 -4.62
N GLU A 91 7.31 10.67 -4.02
CA GLU A 91 7.80 9.84 -2.91
C GLU A 91 8.09 8.41 -3.40
N TRP A 92 9.36 8.02 -3.27
CA TRP A 92 9.88 6.71 -3.67
C TRP A 92 10.21 5.80 -2.48
N GLY A 93 9.96 6.21 -1.24
CA GLY A 93 10.43 5.49 -0.03
C GLY A 93 9.57 4.31 0.42
N SER A 94 8.60 3.85 -0.39
CA SER A 94 7.66 2.82 0.05
C SER A 94 7.19 1.94 -1.11
N ASN A 95 6.39 0.93 -0.78
CA ASN A 95 5.67 0.08 -1.72
C ASN A 95 4.15 0.31 -1.58
N CYS A 96 3.38 -0.05 -2.61
CA CYS A 96 1.94 -0.06 -2.57
C CYS A 96 1.41 -1.42 -3.06
N GLY A 97 0.95 -2.28 -2.14
CA GLY A 97 0.45 -3.59 -2.53
C GLY A 97 -0.81 -3.54 -3.40
N ASN A 98 -1.64 -2.50 -3.29
CA ASN A 98 -2.76 -2.29 -4.23
C ASN A 98 -2.24 -2.13 -5.66
N CYS A 99 -1.22 -1.31 -5.89
CA CYS A 99 -0.58 -1.21 -7.21
C CYS A 99 0.17 -2.49 -7.57
N ALA A 100 0.82 -3.18 -6.62
CA ALA A 100 1.47 -4.47 -6.90
C ALA A 100 0.49 -5.53 -7.42
N THR A 101 -0.74 -5.54 -6.90
CA THR A 101 -1.84 -6.37 -7.44
C THR A 101 -2.08 -6.08 -8.93
N ALA A 102 -2.14 -4.79 -9.28
CA ALA A 102 -2.30 -4.36 -10.68
C ALA A 102 -1.06 -4.66 -11.54
N ILE A 103 0.15 -4.54 -10.98
CA ILE A 103 1.41 -4.81 -11.67
C ILE A 103 1.52 -6.28 -12.05
N GLY A 104 1.12 -7.22 -11.18
CA GLY A 104 1.10 -8.64 -11.51
C GLY A 104 0.23 -8.93 -12.74
N LEU A 105 -1.01 -8.42 -12.74
CA LEU A 105 -1.91 -8.57 -13.89
C LEU A 105 -1.40 -7.85 -15.13
N TYR A 106 -0.86 -6.65 -14.98
CA TYR A 106 -0.28 -5.88 -16.08
C TYR A 106 0.90 -6.60 -16.72
N ALA A 107 1.80 -7.17 -15.93
CA ALA A 107 2.97 -7.88 -16.44
C ALA A 107 2.57 -9.10 -17.28
N LEU A 108 1.54 -9.83 -16.85
CA LEU A 108 0.94 -10.90 -17.65
C LEU A 108 0.27 -10.37 -18.92
N GLN A 109 -0.61 -9.37 -18.80
CA GLN A 109 -1.40 -8.83 -19.92
C GLN A 109 -0.56 -8.10 -20.98
N THR A 110 0.65 -7.65 -20.64
CA THR A 110 1.57 -6.97 -21.56
C THR A 110 2.70 -7.86 -22.05
N GLY A 111 2.69 -9.15 -21.70
CA GLY A 111 3.71 -10.11 -22.13
C GLY A 111 5.09 -9.86 -21.52
N LEU A 112 5.17 -9.20 -20.36
CA LEU A 112 6.42 -9.12 -19.59
C LEU A 112 6.77 -10.47 -18.97
N VAL A 113 5.78 -11.33 -18.72
CA VAL A 113 5.93 -12.68 -18.17
C VAL A 113 5.25 -13.68 -19.09
N ALA A 114 5.81 -14.88 -19.21
CA ALA A 114 5.18 -15.98 -19.94
C ALA A 114 3.96 -16.49 -19.18
N VAL A 115 2.94 -16.94 -19.90
CA VAL A 115 1.74 -17.51 -19.31
C VAL A 115 1.95 -19.00 -19.01
N ASP A 116 1.44 -19.45 -17.86
CA ASP A 116 1.35 -20.86 -17.50
C ASP A 116 -0.06 -21.41 -17.75
N ASP A 117 -0.20 -22.71 -17.96
CA ASP A 117 -1.43 -23.38 -18.42
C ASP A 117 -2.61 -23.36 -17.43
N ALA A 118 -2.38 -23.14 -16.14
CA ALA A 118 -3.43 -23.20 -15.12
C ALA A 118 -3.47 -21.97 -14.22
N VAL A 119 -2.33 -21.62 -13.63
CA VAL A 119 -2.14 -20.43 -12.81
C VAL A 119 -0.77 -19.88 -13.17
N THR A 120 -0.72 -18.61 -13.54
CA THR A 120 0.54 -17.91 -13.76
C THR A 120 0.97 -17.20 -12.48
N THR A 121 2.18 -17.50 -12.01
CA THR A 121 2.80 -16.83 -10.87
C THR A 121 3.79 -15.79 -11.37
N VAL A 122 3.52 -14.51 -11.09
CA VAL A 122 4.42 -13.40 -11.41
C VAL A 122 5.23 -13.04 -10.17
N ARG A 123 6.54 -13.32 -10.19
CA ARG A 123 7.49 -12.92 -9.13
C ARG A 123 7.99 -11.50 -9.39
N MET A 124 7.73 -10.62 -8.44
CA MET A 124 7.97 -9.19 -8.56
C MET A 124 8.92 -8.72 -7.48
N ARG A 125 9.87 -7.86 -7.83
CA ARG A 125 10.69 -7.16 -6.84
C ARG A 125 10.40 -5.67 -6.89
N ASN A 126 10.02 -5.12 -5.75
CA ASN A 126 9.91 -3.69 -5.56
C ASN A 126 11.31 -3.11 -5.38
N GLN A 127 11.78 -2.30 -6.32
CA GLN A 127 13.12 -1.72 -6.26
C GLN A 127 13.24 -0.59 -5.23
N ASN A 128 12.13 -0.01 -4.77
CA ASN A 128 12.14 1.00 -3.70
C ASN A 128 12.62 0.41 -2.36
N THR A 129 12.26 -0.83 -2.08
CA THR A 129 12.37 -1.46 -0.76
C THR A 129 13.13 -2.78 -0.76
N GLY A 130 13.35 -3.37 -1.93
CA GLY A 130 13.88 -4.73 -2.07
C GLY A 130 12.86 -5.84 -1.82
N ALA A 131 11.63 -5.50 -1.41
CA ALA A 131 10.59 -6.48 -1.11
C ALA A 131 10.25 -7.35 -2.33
N VAL A 132 10.13 -8.66 -2.11
CA VAL A 132 9.73 -9.65 -3.13
C VAL A 132 8.29 -10.10 -2.86
N LEU A 133 7.49 -10.03 -3.92
CA LEU A 133 6.07 -10.36 -3.91
C LEU A 133 5.78 -11.34 -5.03
N THR A 134 4.77 -12.18 -4.86
CA THR A 134 4.24 -13.01 -5.94
C THR A 134 2.78 -12.65 -6.19
N ALA A 135 2.40 -12.54 -7.45
CA ALA A 135 1.01 -12.40 -7.87
C ALA A 135 0.58 -13.69 -8.60
N GLU A 136 -0.45 -14.35 -8.10
CA GLU A 136 -1.02 -15.56 -8.69
C GLU A 136 -2.33 -15.23 -9.39
N ILE A 137 -2.42 -15.60 -10.66
CA ILE A 137 -3.54 -15.29 -11.55
C ILE A 137 -3.96 -16.57 -12.25
N ALA A 138 -5.25 -16.93 -12.17
CA ALA A 138 -5.78 -18.09 -12.88
C ALA A 138 -5.74 -17.86 -14.40
N THR A 139 -5.12 -18.81 -15.11
CA THR A 139 -4.92 -18.81 -16.56
C THR A 139 -5.25 -20.17 -17.17
N PRO A 140 -6.48 -20.71 -16.95
CA PRO A 140 -6.84 -22.05 -17.42
C PRO A 140 -6.71 -22.18 -18.94
N GLY A 141 -5.97 -23.19 -19.38
CA GLY A 141 -5.63 -23.39 -20.80
C GLY A 141 -4.70 -22.31 -21.37
N GLY A 142 -3.92 -21.62 -20.52
CA GLY A 142 -3.06 -20.51 -20.93
C GLY A 142 -3.81 -19.22 -21.28
N ALA A 143 -5.10 -19.13 -20.98
CA ALA A 143 -5.92 -17.96 -21.29
C ALA A 143 -5.63 -16.79 -20.33
N ILE A 144 -5.16 -15.66 -20.88
CA ILE A 144 -4.90 -14.45 -20.08
C ILE A 144 -6.22 -13.71 -19.80
N PRO A 145 -6.62 -13.54 -18.54
CA PRO A 145 -7.89 -12.90 -18.21
C PRO A 145 -7.86 -11.39 -18.49
N THR A 146 -8.88 -10.89 -19.17
CA THR A 146 -9.15 -9.45 -19.35
C THR A 146 -10.15 -8.91 -18.33
N GLU A 147 -11.08 -9.76 -17.91
CA GLU A 147 -12.13 -9.48 -16.94
C GLU A 147 -12.18 -10.59 -15.88
N GLY A 148 -12.85 -10.33 -14.78
CA GLY A 148 -13.07 -11.31 -13.73
C GLY A 148 -14.24 -10.95 -12.83
N ASN A 149 -14.52 -11.84 -11.89
CA ASN A 149 -15.71 -11.80 -11.05
C ASN A 149 -15.43 -11.47 -9.58
N ALA A 150 -14.18 -11.14 -9.22
CA ALA A 150 -13.86 -10.82 -7.84
C ALA A 150 -14.42 -9.45 -7.44
N PRO A 151 -15.20 -9.36 -6.35
CA PRO A 151 -15.68 -8.09 -5.83
C PRO A 151 -14.54 -7.29 -5.23
N VAL A 152 -14.69 -5.96 -5.21
CA VAL A 152 -13.76 -5.08 -4.52
C VAL A 152 -14.55 -4.06 -3.71
N PRO A 153 -14.27 -3.93 -2.40
CA PRO A 153 -14.91 -2.93 -1.55
C PRO A 153 -14.86 -1.52 -2.15
N GLY A 154 -15.98 -0.80 -2.05
CA GLY A 154 -16.11 0.59 -2.52
C GLY A 154 -16.38 0.76 -4.02
N THR A 155 -16.62 -0.31 -4.79
CA THR A 155 -17.04 -0.22 -6.19
C THR A 155 -17.98 -1.35 -6.59
N THR A 156 -18.90 -1.09 -7.51
CA THR A 156 -19.74 -2.13 -8.15
C THR A 156 -19.01 -2.88 -9.26
N ALA A 157 -17.85 -2.40 -9.71
CA ALA A 157 -17.09 -3.02 -10.78
C ALA A 157 -16.23 -4.19 -10.26
N LEU A 158 -16.39 -5.36 -10.88
CA LEU A 158 -15.60 -6.54 -10.58
C LEU A 158 -14.17 -6.42 -11.16
N GLY A 159 -13.31 -7.38 -10.82
CA GLY A 159 -11.96 -7.47 -11.36
C GLY A 159 -11.48 -8.91 -11.48
N VAL A 160 -10.33 -9.07 -12.15
CA VAL A 160 -9.58 -10.32 -12.21
C VAL A 160 -9.07 -10.64 -10.81
N PRO A 161 -9.37 -11.82 -10.24
CA PRO A 161 -8.79 -12.25 -8.97
C PRO A 161 -7.26 -12.33 -9.06
N VAL A 162 -6.57 -11.79 -8.05
CA VAL A 162 -5.12 -11.84 -7.92
C VAL A 162 -4.78 -12.18 -6.47
N GLY A 163 -4.14 -13.33 -6.26
CA GLY A 163 -3.53 -13.68 -4.98
C GLY A 163 -2.19 -12.96 -4.86
N LEU A 164 -2.06 -11.98 -3.96
CA LEU A 164 -0.83 -11.23 -3.77
C LEU A 164 -0.14 -11.68 -2.48
N THR A 165 1.00 -12.35 -2.60
CA THR A 165 1.77 -12.84 -1.45
C THR A 165 3.00 -11.99 -1.22
N PHE A 166 3.20 -11.57 0.02
CA PHE A 166 4.43 -10.94 0.49
C PHE A 166 5.29 -12.04 1.11
N THR A 167 6.51 -12.21 0.59
CA THR A 167 7.45 -13.26 1.04
C THR A 167 8.63 -12.66 1.79
N GLY A 168 9.38 -13.50 2.51
CA GLY A 168 10.57 -13.08 3.24
C GLY A 168 10.24 -12.21 4.46
N LEU A 169 9.05 -12.36 5.04
CA LEU A 169 8.62 -11.58 6.20
C LEU A 169 9.39 -11.93 7.48
N SER A 170 10.11 -13.06 7.47
CA SER A 170 11.05 -13.48 8.51
C SER A 170 12.46 -12.91 8.32
N SER A 171 12.75 -12.21 7.22
CA SER A 171 14.08 -11.65 6.95
C SER A 171 14.28 -10.29 7.65
N GLY A 172 15.34 -10.19 8.46
CA GLY A 172 15.64 -8.97 9.23
C GLY A 172 14.90 -8.89 10.57
N ALA A 173 15.10 -7.77 11.28
CA ALA A 173 14.44 -7.55 12.57
C ALA A 173 12.99 -7.10 12.35
N LEU A 174 12.03 -8.00 12.59
CA LEU A 174 10.60 -7.69 12.55
C LEU A 174 10.25 -6.51 13.49
N LEU A 175 10.84 -6.50 14.68
CA LEU A 175 10.73 -5.43 15.69
C LEU A 175 11.98 -4.55 15.64
N PRO A 176 11.98 -3.42 14.89
CA PRO A 176 13.15 -2.55 14.79
C PRO A 176 13.60 -1.94 16.13
N THR A 177 12.70 -1.84 17.11
CA THR A 177 12.99 -1.36 18.47
C THR A 177 13.41 -2.47 19.43
N GLY A 178 13.24 -3.75 19.03
CA GLY A 178 13.39 -4.92 19.89
C GLY A 178 12.25 -5.18 20.88
N ASN A 179 11.26 -4.28 20.98
CA ASN A 179 10.18 -4.38 21.96
C ASN A 179 8.86 -4.81 21.29
N PRO A 180 8.10 -5.76 21.87
CA PRO A 180 6.74 -6.05 21.42
C PRO A 180 5.81 -4.83 21.48
N VAL A 181 6.02 -3.98 22.49
CA VAL A 181 5.31 -2.72 22.69
C VAL A 181 6.28 -1.64 23.17
N ASP A 182 6.29 -0.52 22.47
CA ASP A 182 6.94 0.72 22.87
C ASP A 182 5.92 1.70 23.44
N ARG A 183 6.34 2.52 24.40
CA ARG A 183 5.54 3.66 24.90
C ARG A 183 6.04 4.96 24.28
N VAL A 184 5.17 5.61 23.51
CA VAL A 184 5.44 6.90 22.89
C VAL A 184 4.79 8.01 23.73
N CYS A 185 5.57 8.96 24.21
CA CYS A 185 5.07 10.07 25.02
C CYS A 185 4.89 11.33 24.17
N VAL A 186 3.68 11.88 24.13
CA VAL A 186 3.35 13.14 23.45
C VAL A 186 2.46 13.98 24.37
N ALA A 187 2.84 15.23 24.60
CA ALA A 187 2.11 16.18 25.45
C ALA A 187 1.73 15.62 26.84
N GLY A 188 2.66 14.89 27.48
CA GLY A 188 2.46 14.32 28.82
C GLY A 188 1.58 13.06 28.87
N ARG A 189 1.06 12.59 27.73
CA ARG A 189 0.33 11.31 27.61
C ARG A 189 1.21 10.23 26.99
N SER A 190 1.00 8.98 27.40
CA SER A 190 1.72 7.80 26.91
C SER A 190 0.80 6.97 26.02
N TYR A 191 1.30 6.55 24.87
CA TYR A 191 0.58 5.74 23.89
C TYR A 191 1.39 4.47 23.58
N ALA A 192 0.78 3.30 23.79
CA ALA A 192 1.36 2.01 23.46
C ALA A 192 1.31 1.77 21.95
N ALA A 193 2.43 1.33 21.38
CA ALA A 193 2.54 0.99 19.97
C ALA A 193 3.38 -0.26 19.76
N THR A 194 2.94 -1.12 18.84
CA THR A 194 3.81 -2.14 18.24
C THR A 194 4.38 -1.57 16.95
N MET A 195 5.71 -1.50 16.87
CA MET A 195 6.43 -1.01 15.69
C MET A 195 7.02 -2.20 14.94
N VAL A 196 6.67 -2.36 13.67
CA VAL A 196 7.07 -3.52 12.86
C VAL A 196 7.61 -3.13 11.49
N THR A 197 8.49 -3.98 10.96
CA THR A 197 9.02 -3.88 9.60
C THR A 197 8.56 -5.10 8.78
N ALA A 198 7.32 -5.05 8.28
CA ALA A 198 6.76 -6.10 7.42
C ALA A 198 5.81 -5.49 6.38
N GLY A 199 6.03 -5.77 5.09
CA GLY A 199 5.34 -5.12 3.98
C GLY A 199 5.79 -3.65 3.80
N ALA A 200 5.48 -2.79 4.77
CA ALA A 200 6.13 -1.49 4.96
C ALA A 200 6.34 -1.25 6.47
N PRO A 201 7.36 -0.47 6.87
CA PRO A 201 7.51 -0.09 8.27
C PRO A 201 6.23 0.57 8.79
N ALA A 202 5.74 0.14 9.95
CA ALA A 202 4.49 0.63 10.53
C ALA A 202 4.56 0.75 12.07
N ALA A 203 3.82 1.72 12.59
CA ALA A 203 3.56 1.90 14.02
C ALA A 203 2.06 1.77 14.27
N LEU A 204 1.67 0.75 15.05
CA LEU A 204 0.29 0.36 15.31
C LEU A 204 -0.05 0.67 16.77
N PHE A 205 -0.77 1.77 16.97
CA PHE A 205 -1.11 2.28 18.31
C PHE A 205 -2.36 1.60 18.86
N ASP A 206 -2.43 1.42 20.17
CA ASP A 206 -3.64 0.96 20.84
C ASP A 206 -4.73 2.05 20.76
N ALA A 207 -5.89 1.72 20.19
CA ALA A 207 -7.01 2.65 20.09
C ALA A 207 -7.47 3.15 21.46
N ALA A 208 -7.39 2.31 22.50
CA ALA A 208 -7.88 2.65 23.84
C ALA A 208 -7.09 3.81 24.47
N ASP A 209 -5.78 3.93 24.20
CA ASP A 209 -4.95 5.03 24.71
C ASP A 209 -5.35 6.39 24.12
N LEU A 210 -6.01 6.39 22.96
CA LEU A 210 -6.60 7.57 22.32
C LEU A 210 -8.06 7.81 22.76
N GLY A 211 -8.64 6.92 23.59
CA GLY A 211 -10.07 6.95 23.94
C GLY A 211 -10.97 6.45 22.81
N LEU A 212 -10.41 5.66 21.89
CA LEU A 212 -11.08 5.11 20.72
C LEU A 212 -11.17 3.57 20.81
N THR A 213 -11.87 2.99 19.84
CA THR A 213 -12.09 1.55 19.69
C THR A 213 -11.34 0.96 18.50
N GLY A 214 -10.95 1.78 17.52
CA GLY A 214 -10.42 1.35 16.23
C GLY A 214 -11.52 1.00 15.22
N ALA A 215 -12.80 1.16 15.56
CA ALA A 215 -13.95 0.90 14.70
C ALA A 215 -14.65 2.19 14.22
N GLU A 216 -14.04 3.36 14.45
CA GLU A 216 -14.61 4.67 14.16
C GLU A 216 -14.81 4.95 12.66
N ASP A 217 -15.69 5.90 12.35
CA ASP A 217 -15.78 6.50 11.02
C ASP A 217 -14.54 7.35 10.68
N ASN A 218 -14.27 7.50 9.38
CA ASN A 218 -13.14 8.30 8.92
C ASN A 218 -13.21 9.77 9.37
N SER A 219 -14.40 10.33 9.63
CA SER A 219 -14.55 11.69 10.17
C SER A 219 -13.94 11.81 11.57
N VAL A 220 -14.16 10.84 12.44
CA VAL A 220 -13.58 10.81 13.79
C VAL A 220 -12.07 10.59 13.73
N ILE A 221 -11.60 9.71 12.83
CA ILE A 221 -10.16 9.51 12.60
C ILE A 221 -9.49 10.78 12.03
N ALA A 222 -10.21 11.57 11.21
CA ALA A 222 -9.71 12.83 10.69
C ALA A 222 -9.37 13.83 11.80
N GLU A 223 -10.16 13.86 12.89
CA GLU A 223 -9.89 14.69 14.07
C GLU A 223 -8.59 14.29 14.80
N GLN A 224 -8.18 13.02 14.69
CA GLN A 224 -6.96 12.49 15.32
C GLN A 224 -5.71 12.63 14.45
N VAL A 225 -5.83 13.11 13.20
CA VAL A 225 -4.70 13.23 12.28
C VAL A 225 -3.53 14.00 12.88
N PRO A 226 -3.70 15.19 13.52
CA PRO A 226 -2.57 15.92 14.10
C PRO A 226 -1.79 15.10 15.11
N LEU A 227 -2.48 14.40 16.03
CA LEU A 227 -1.85 13.55 17.04
C LEU A 227 -1.12 12.36 16.41
N LEU A 228 -1.77 11.65 15.49
CA LEU A 228 -1.19 10.49 14.81
C LEU A 228 0.03 10.88 13.96
N VAL A 229 0.07 12.08 13.40
CA VAL A 229 1.24 12.62 12.69
C VAL A 229 2.42 12.82 13.64
N THR A 230 2.18 13.41 14.82
CA THR A 230 3.22 13.56 15.85
C THR A 230 3.72 12.20 16.35
N LEU A 231 2.80 11.29 16.68
CA LEU A 231 3.13 9.94 17.14
C LEU A 231 3.95 9.16 16.10
N ARG A 232 3.64 9.34 14.83
CA ARG A 232 4.39 8.71 13.74
C ARG A 232 5.80 9.27 13.59
N GLN A 233 6.00 10.58 13.75
CA GLN A 233 7.34 11.17 13.73
C GLN A 233 8.21 10.57 14.83
N GLU A 234 7.64 10.49 16.03
CA GLU A 234 8.23 9.84 17.20
C GLU A 234 8.53 8.36 16.98
N ALA A 235 7.64 7.63 16.30
CA ALA A 235 7.88 6.25 15.90
C ALA A 235 9.00 6.15 14.85
N SER A 236 9.04 7.04 13.86
CA SER A 236 10.08 7.06 12.83
C SER A 236 11.48 7.16 13.42
N LEU A 237 11.67 8.02 14.43
CA LEU A 237 12.92 8.17 15.17
C LEU A 237 13.29 6.89 15.92
N ARG A 238 12.34 6.30 16.66
CA ARG A 238 12.57 5.05 17.41
C ARG A 238 12.90 3.86 16.49
N MET A 239 12.28 3.80 15.32
CA MET A 239 12.51 2.76 14.32
C MET A 239 13.81 2.98 13.52
N GLY A 240 14.54 4.08 13.76
CA GLY A 240 15.76 4.42 13.01
C GLY A 240 15.51 4.81 11.55
N LEU A 241 14.27 5.12 11.17
CA LEU A 241 13.87 5.50 9.81
C LEU A 241 14.15 6.98 9.51
N SER A 242 14.35 7.78 10.54
CA SER A 242 14.71 9.20 10.44
C SER A 242 15.65 9.58 11.58
N LYS A 243 16.42 10.64 11.40
CA LYS A 243 17.26 11.26 12.42
C LYS A 243 16.60 12.54 12.96
N PRO A 244 16.92 12.96 14.20
CA PRO A 244 16.49 14.26 14.70
C PRO A 244 16.92 15.38 13.73
N GLY A 245 15.96 16.19 13.31
CA GLY A 245 16.18 17.30 12.35
C GLY A 245 15.99 16.93 10.87
N ASP A 246 15.80 15.65 10.53
CA ASP A 246 15.44 15.27 9.15
C ASP A 246 14.08 15.88 8.75
N PRO A 247 13.87 16.22 7.47
CA PRO A 247 12.58 16.65 6.99
C PRO A 247 11.55 15.54 7.19
N ILE A 248 10.38 15.89 7.71
CA ILE A 248 9.32 14.91 8.00
C ILE A 248 8.83 14.31 6.68
N SER A 249 9.22 13.06 6.39
CA SER A 249 8.60 12.30 5.31
C SER A 249 7.22 11.81 5.75
N HIS A 250 6.23 11.93 4.87
CA HIS A 250 4.87 11.50 5.18
C HIS A 250 4.51 10.10 4.68
N ALA A 251 5.49 9.34 4.18
CA ALA A 251 5.28 7.99 3.65
C ALA A 251 5.47 6.87 4.67
N ILE A 252 6.50 6.95 5.51
CA ILE A 252 6.94 5.88 6.42
C ILE A 252 7.38 6.45 7.79
N PRO A 253 7.17 5.71 8.90
CA PRO A 253 6.38 4.48 8.96
C PRO A 253 4.89 4.76 8.68
N LYS A 254 4.15 3.75 8.24
CA LYS A 254 2.68 3.82 8.23
C LYS A 254 2.19 3.95 9.67
N VAL A 255 1.12 4.71 9.90
CA VAL A 255 0.59 4.93 11.25
C VAL A 255 -0.90 4.68 11.28
N GLY A 256 -1.37 4.12 12.38
CA GLY A 256 -2.79 3.93 12.63
C GLY A 256 -3.04 3.38 14.03
N ILE A 257 -4.31 3.14 14.31
CA ILE A 257 -4.78 2.53 15.54
C ILE A 257 -5.35 1.15 15.28
N VAL A 258 -5.22 0.27 16.27
CA VAL A 258 -5.77 -1.08 16.30
C VAL A 258 -6.59 -1.28 17.57
N GLY A 259 -7.63 -2.10 17.50
CA GLY A 259 -8.48 -2.39 18.64
C GLY A 259 -9.34 -3.63 18.43
N ALA A 260 -10.02 -4.07 19.48
CA ALA A 260 -10.83 -5.28 19.46
C ALA A 260 -12.03 -5.16 18.49
N PRO A 261 -12.54 -6.28 17.95
CA PRO A 261 -13.73 -6.26 17.11
C PRO A 261 -14.94 -5.64 17.80
N ARG A 262 -15.70 -4.85 17.03
CA ARG A 262 -16.95 -4.20 17.42
C ARG A 262 -17.86 -4.08 16.22
N ASP A 263 -19.15 -4.00 16.44
CA ASP A 263 -20.08 -3.66 15.36
C ASP A 263 -19.77 -2.24 14.85
N TYR A 264 -19.70 -2.07 13.53
CA TYR A 264 -19.55 -0.75 12.90
C TYR A 264 -20.26 -0.70 11.54
N ARG A 265 -20.31 0.51 10.94
CA ARG A 265 -20.77 0.70 9.56
C ARG A 265 -19.60 1.07 8.66
N THR A 266 -19.56 0.47 7.47
CA THR A 266 -18.59 0.86 6.45
C THR A 266 -18.92 2.25 5.91
N THR A 267 -17.96 2.83 5.19
CA THR A 267 -18.16 4.07 4.42
C THR A 267 -19.26 3.98 3.35
N ALA A 268 -19.67 2.78 2.95
CA ALA A 268 -20.80 2.54 2.06
C ALA A 268 -22.13 2.32 2.82
N GLY A 269 -22.12 2.39 4.16
CA GLY A 269 -23.28 2.20 5.02
C GLY A 269 -23.59 0.75 5.38
N GLU A 270 -22.77 -0.21 4.97
CA GLU A 270 -22.97 -1.63 5.27
C GLU A 270 -22.61 -1.94 6.73
N THR A 271 -23.37 -2.80 7.39
CA THR A 271 -23.06 -3.24 8.75
C THR A 271 -22.02 -4.34 8.72
N VAL A 272 -20.98 -4.21 9.55
CA VAL A 272 -20.01 -5.25 9.84
C VAL A 272 -20.13 -5.60 11.32
N ARG A 273 -20.32 -6.88 11.64
CA ARG A 273 -20.46 -7.35 13.02
C ARG A 273 -19.10 -7.66 13.62
N ALA A 274 -18.99 -7.56 14.93
CA ALA A 274 -17.77 -7.92 15.67
C ALA A 274 -17.28 -9.34 15.34
N ASP A 275 -18.21 -10.30 15.17
CA ASP A 275 -17.87 -11.70 14.87
C ASP A 275 -17.35 -11.93 13.44
N ASP A 276 -17.54 -10.96 12.54
CA ASP A 276 -17.13 -11.06 11.14
C ASP A 276 -15.62 -10.88 10.97
N TYR A 277 -14.89 -10.39 11.99
CA TYR A 277 -13.48 -10.09 11.90
C TYR A 277 -12.71 -10.24 13.23
N ASP A 278 -11.37 -10.18 13.17
CA ASP A 278 -10.52 -10.52 14.32
C ASP A 278 -9.86 -9.28 14.96
N VAL A 279 -9.55 -8.25 14.18
CA VAL A 279 -8.95 -7.00 14.67
C VAL A 279 -9.48 -5.79 13.91
N SER A 280 -9.83 -4.73 14.63
CA SER A 280 -10.25 -3.46 14.04
C SER A 280 -9.03 -2.59 13.74
N VAL A 281 -9.00 -1.97 12.56
CA VAL A 281 -7.84 -1.18 12.10
C VAL A 281 -8.28 0.12 11.43
N ARG A 282 -7.64 1.24 11.80
CA ARG A 282 -7.76 2.53 11.10
C ARG A 282 -6.38 3.10 10.84
N MET A 283 -6.02 3.23 9.56
CA MET A 283 -4.70 3.71 9.13
C MET A 283 -4.80 5.11 8.51
N LEU A 284 -3.73 5.88 8.63
CA LEU A 284 -3.53 7.10 7.85
C LEU A 284 -2.75 6.83 6.57
N SER A 285 -2.99 7.65 5.55
CA SER A 285 -2.21 7.71 4.33
C SER A 285 -2.22 9.15 3.80
N MET A 286 -1.03 9.72 3.54
CA MET A 286 -0.87 11.10 3.06
C MET A 286 -1.63 12.12 3.92
N LEU A 287 -1.41 12.11 5.23
CA LEU A 287 -2.04 13.06 6.19
C LEU A 287 -3.58 13.01 6.24
N ALA A 288 -4.20 11.92 5.77
CA ALA A 288 -5.63 11.73 5.83
C ALA A 288 -5.98 10.29 6.25
N PRO A 289 -7.17 10.03 6.79
CA PRO A 289 -7.67 8.67 7.00
C PRO A 289 -7.67 7.87 5.68
N HIS A 290 -7.13 6.66 5.71
CA HIS A 290 -7.20 5.78 4.54
C HIS A 290 -8.65 5.25 4.42
N PRO A 291 -9.28 5.28 3.24
CA PRO A 291 -10.69 4.87 3.07
C PRO A 291 -10.96 3.37 3.28
N ALA A 292 -9.93 2.60 3.60
CA ALA A 292 -9.90 1.15 3.73
C ALA A 292 -8.62 0.82 4.52
N ILE A 293 -7.69 0.07 3.91
CA ILE A 293 -6.31 -0.08 4.39
C ILE A 293 -5.35 -0.24 3.21
N GLY A 294 -4.12 0.25 3.33
CA GLY A 294 -3.06 -0.06 2.36
C GLY A 294 -2.55 -1.49 2.58
N LEU A 295 -2.34 -2.29 1.53
CA LEU A 295 -2.00 -3.72 1.72
C LEU A 295 -0.66 -3.93 2.45
N THR A 296 0.31 -3.03 2.26
CA THR A 296 1.56 -3.08 3.04
C THR A 296 1.31 -2.86 4.53
N SER A 297 0.33 -2.01 4.90
CA SER A 297 -0.13 -1.89 6.29
C SER A 297 -0.89 -3.12 6.76
N ALA A 298 -1.69 -3.76 5.90
CA ALA A 298 -2.37 -5.01 6.24
C ALA A 298 -1.35 -6.14 6.55
N VAL A 299 -0.26 -6.23 5.78
CA VAL A 299 0.86 -7.13 6.06
C VAL A 299 1.54 -6.78 7.38
N ALA A 300 1.70 -5.49 7.69
CA ALA A 300 2.25 -5.05 8.97
C ALA A 300 1.36 -5.47 10.15
N VAL A 301 0.03 -5.31 10.04
CA VAL A 301 -0.91 -5.79 11.07
C VAL A 301 -0.86 -7.31 11.19
N ALA A 302 -0.80 -8.03 10.07
CA ALA A 302 -0.65 -9.48 10.04
C ALA A 302 0.64 -9.94 10.75
N ALA A 303 1.77 -9.31 10.49
CA ALA A 303 3.02 -9.61 11.18
C ALA A 303 2.95 -9.24 12.68
N ALA A 304 2.39 -8.08 13.02
CA ALA A 304 2.20 -7.69 14.41
C ALA A 304 1.24 -8.62 15.18
N SER A 305 0.32 -9.30 14.49
CA SER A 305 -0.58 -10.29 15.08
C SER A 305 0.15 -11.53 15.61
N THR A 306 1.35 -11.83 15.11
CA THR A 306 2.17 -12.96 15.57
C THR A 306 3.09 -12.61 16.74
N ILE A 307 3.09 -11.34 17.18
CA ILE A 307 3.96 -10.85 18.25
C ILE A 307 3.18 -10.90 19.56
N ALA A 308 3.57 -11.82 20.45
CA ALA A 308 2.97 -11.92 21.77
C ALA A 308 3.04 -10.58 22.51
N GLU A 309 1.97 -10.24 23.23
CA GLU A 309 1.82 -8.99 23.99
C GLU A 309 1.82 -7.69 23.18
N GLY A 310 1.97 -7.74 21.85
CA GLY A 310 1.84 -6.58 20.96
C GLY A 310 0.44 -5.97 20.97
N THR A 311 0.30 -4.72 20.52
CA THR A 311 -0.99 -4.01 20.47
C THR A 311 -2.02 -4.75 19.62
N VAL A 312 -1.59 -5.35 18.50
CA VAL A 312 -2.47 -6.18 17.66
C VAL A 312 -2.86 -7.46 18.39
N ALA A 313 -1.92 -8.16 19.02
CA ALA A 313 -2.22 -9.40 19.75
C ALA A 313 -3.20 -9.17 20.91
N ARG A 314 -3.13 -8.03 21.60
CA ARG A 314 -4.08 -7.63 22.65
C ARG A 314 -5.48 -7.35 22.13
N ALA A 315 -5.60 -6.93 20.87
CA ALA A 315 -6.88 -6.69 20.22
C ALA A 315 -7.57 -7.99 19.76
N LEU A 316 -6.83 -9.10 19.65
CA LEU A 316 -7.37 -10.39 19.22
C LEU A 316 -8.06 -11.13 20.36
N HIS A 317 -9.05 -11.95 19.99
CA HIS A 317 -9.63 -12.97 20.87
C HIS A 317 -8.79 -14.25 20.84
N GLY A 318 -7.59 -14.21 21.44
CA GLY A 318 -6.67 -15.34 21.51
C GLY A 318 -5.52 -15.25 20.51
N ALA A 319 -4.94 -16.39 20.13
CA ALA A 319 -3.83 -16.44 19.19
C ALA A 319 -4.29 -16.07 17.77
N ALA A 320 -3.42 -15.43 17.00
CA ALA A 320 -3.72 -15.06 15.63
C ALA A 320 -4.02 -16.31 14.77
N PRO A 321 -5.17 -16.37 14.08
CA PRO A 321 -5.57 -17.50 13.23
C PRO A 321 -4.70 -17.60 11.97
N ALA A 322 -4.85 -18.70 11.23
CA ALA A 322 -4.22 -18.86 9.91
C ALA A 322 -4.84 -17.91 8.86
N LEU A 323 -6.14 -17.66 8.94
CA LEU A 323 -6.84 -16.64 8.16
C LEU A 323 -7.18 -15.47 9.09
N LEU A 324 -6.45 -14.36 8.97
CA LEU A 324 -6.67 -13.16 9.76
C LEU A 324 -7.63 -12.19 9.03
N ARG A 325 -8.66 -11.74 9.74
CA ARG A 325 -9.70 -10.84 9.25
C ARG A 325 -9.53 -9.44 9.86
N LEU A 326 -9.22 -8.46 9.03
CA LEU A 326 -9.03 -7.06 9.46
C LEU A 326 -10.31 -6.26 9.19
N GLY A 327 -10.92 -5.68 10.22
CA GLY A 327 -12.03 -4.74 10.07
C GLY A 327 -11.53 -3.36 9.67
N THR A 328 -11.92 -2.89 8.49
CA THR A 328 -11.46 -1.61 7.89
C THR A 328 -12.67 -0.70 7.59
N PRO A 329 -12.47 0.61 7.31
CA PRO A 329 -13.57 1.49 6.91
C PRO A 329 -14.35 1.04 5.66
N ALA A 330 -13.79 0.13 4.85
CA ALA A 330 -14.43 -0.42 3.65
C ALA A 330 -14.97 -1.84 3.86
N GLY A 331 -14.95 -2.38 5.07
CA GLY A 331 -15.36 -3.75 5.37
C GLY A 331 -14.19 -4.65 5.77
N VAL A 332 -14.40 -5.96 5.68
CA VAL A 332 -13.46 -6.96 6.19
C VAL A 332 -12.42 -7.36 5.14
N LEU A 333 -11.17 -7.36 5.54
CA LEU A 333 -10.03 -7.75 4.73
C LEU A 333 -9.45 -9.08 5.19
N HIS A 334 -9.37 -10.05 4.29
CA HIS A 334 -8.74 -11.34 4.53
C HIS A 334 -7.24 -11.32 4.24
N VAL A 335 -6.47 -11.93 5.15
CA VAL A 335 -5.03 -12.18 5.02
C VAL A 335 -4.72 -13.61 5.46
N ASP A 336 -4.22 -14.44 4.53
CA ASP A 336 -3.71 -15.77 4.89
C ASP A 336 -2.29 -15.65 5.42
N LEU A 337 -2.05 -16.21 6.60
CA LEU A 337 -0.77 -16.21 7.28
C LEU A 337 -0.12 -17.58 7.11
N ASN A 338 1.00 -17.63 6.40
CA ASN A 338 1.84 -18.83 6.35
C ASN A 338 2.97 -18.69 7.37
N ARG A 339 3.00 -19.60 8.35
CA ARG A 339 4.00 -19.62 9.41
C ARG A 339 4.91 -20.83 9.26
N GLY A 340 6.19 -20.63 9.54
CA GLY A 340 7.18 -21.69 9.63
C GLY A 340 6.97 -22.58 10.88
N PRO A 341 7.73 -23.68 11.00
CA PRO A 341 7.63 -24.61 12.14
C PRO A 341 7.88 -23.97 13.51
N ASP A 342 8.64 -22.87 13.56
CA ASP A 342 8.94 -22.09 14.76
C ASP A 342 7.88 -21.01 15.06
N GLY A 343 6.82 -20.95 14.27
CA GLY A 343 5.74 -19.96 14.40
C GLY A 343 6.04 -18.61 13.77
N THR A 344 7.22 -18.42 13.17
CA THR A 344 7.56 -17.16 12.49
C THR A 344 6.73 -16.98 11.22
N LEU A 345 6.31 -15.75 10.93
CA LEU A 345 5.56 -15.45 9.71
C LEU A 345 6.51 -15.46 8.50
N GLU A 346 6.36 -16.46 7.63
CA GLU A 346 7.17 -16.60 6.42
C GLU A 346 6.59 -15.77 5.27
N SER A 347 5.27 -15.81 5.12
CA SER A 347 4.55 -15.04 4.10
C SER A 347 3.12 -14.68 4.51
N ALA A 348 2.59 -13.64 3.87
CA ALA A 348 1.21 -13.21 4.01
C ALA A 348 0.57 -13.01 2.63
N THR A 349 -0.55 -13.70 2.39
CA THR A 349 -1.28 -13.65 1.12
C THR A 349 -2.56 -12.84 1.26
N LEU A 350 -2.78 -11.92 0.33
CA LEU A 350 -3.98 -11.08 0.26
C LEU A 350 -4.70 -11.33 -1.06
N HIS A 351 -5.97 -11.70 -0.99
CA HIS A 351 -6.81 -11.91 -2.17
C HIS A 351 -7.44 -10.61 -2.63
N ARG A 352 -7.03 -10.11 -3.79
CA ARG A 352 -7.52 -8.85 -4.35
C ARG A 352 -8.02 -9.05 -5.75
N ALA A 353 -8.49 -7.96 -6.34
CA ALA A 353 -8.80 -7.94 -7.76
C ALA A 353 -8.12 -6.76 -8.45
N ALA A 354 -7.75 -6.96 -9.70
CA ALA A 354 -7.23 -5.92 -10.56
C ALA A 354 -8.01 -5.85 -11.87
N ARG A 355 -7.98 -4.69 -12.52
CA ARG A 355 -8.63 -4.47 -13.81
C ARG A 355 -7.90 -3.41 -14.61
N ARG A 356 -7.69 -3.65 -15.90
CA ARG A 356 -7.27 -2.62 -16.86
C ARG A 356 -8.43 -1.71 -17.20
N ILE A 357 -8.26 -0.41 -16.98
CA ILE A 357 -9.28 0.61 -17.27
C ILE A 357 -9.02 1.23 -18.64
N ALA A 358 -7.78 1.61 -18.93
CA ALA A 358 -7.42 2.29 -20.18
C ALA A 358 -5.96 2.03 -20.58
N ILE A 359 -5.68 2.20 -21.86
CA ILE A 359 -4.33 2.40 -22.40
C ILE A 359 -4.35 3.78 -23.03
N ALA A 360 -3.34 4.60 -22.75
CA ALA A 360 -3.32 6.00 -23.18
C ALA A 360 -1.91 6.46 -23.55
N GLU A 361 -1.86 7.50 -24.38
CA GLU A 361 -0.68 8.33 -24.58
C GLU A 361 -0.87 9.62 -23.80
N LEU A 362 0.05 9.90 -22.89
CA LEU A 362 0.03 11.09 -22.04
C LEU A 362 0.94 12.14 -22.65
N PHE A 363 0.42 13.35 -22.83
CA PHE A 363 1.20 14.48 -23.33
C PHE A 363 1.73 15.29 -22.15
N VAL A 364 3.06 15.30 -21.99
CA VAL A 364 3.72 15.84 -20.80
C VAL A 364 4.54 17.08 -21.18
N ALA A 365 4.35 18.18 -20.44
CA ALA A 365 5.12 19.40 -20.65
C ALA A 365 6.58 19.20 -20.20
N THR A 366 7.54 19.71 -20.96
CA THR A 366 8.94 19.69 -20.53
C THR A 366 9.22 20.85 -19.58
N THR A 367 10.16 20.67 -18.66
CA THR A 367 10.58 21.65 -17.64
C THR A 367 10.96 23.02 -18.23
N ALA A 368 11.49 23.06 -19.46
CA ALA A 368 11.79 24.29 -20.20
C ALA A 368 10.54 25.17 -20.47
N MET A 369 9.35 24.59 -20.61
CA MET A 369 8.11 25.35 -20.82
C MET A 369 7.44 25.76 -19.51
N ALA A 370 7.65 25.01 -18.42
CA ALA A 370 7.07 25.31 -17.11
C ALA A 370 7.76 26.51 -16.42
N ALA A 371 9.08 26.65 -16.58
CA ALA A 371 9.85 27.77 -16.03
C ALA A 371 9.58 29.12 -16.74
N ALA A 372 9.05 29.09 -17.96
CA ALA A 372 8.67 30.31 -18.69
C ALA A 372 7.38 30.98 -18.15
N ARG A 373 6.74 30.39 -17.13
CA ARG A 373 5.47 30.86 -16.54
C ARG A 373 5.55 31.17 -15.04
N SER A 374 6.72 31.02 -14.41
CA SER A 374 6.95 31.34 -12.99
C SER A 374 7.49 32.74 -12.81
#